data_AF-A0A538MZT5-F1
#
_entry.id   AF-A0A538MZT5-F1
#
_cell.length_a   1.000
_cell.length_b   1.000
_cell.length_c   1.000
_cell.angle_alpha   90.00
_cell.angle_beta   90.00
_cell.angle_gamma   90.00
#
_symmetry.space_group_name_H-M   'P 1'
#
loop_
_entity.id
_entity.type
_entity.pdbx_description
1 polymer ?
#
loop_
_entity_poly.entity_id
_entity_poly.type
_entity_poly.pdbx_seq_one_letter_code
_entity_poly.pdbx_strand_id
1 'polypeptide(L)'
;MRSSKWSAHGNSYLLVEGERLTPERARELTAKHRTDGVLEVVAVDGAEAEIAIWNPDGSRAELSGNGTRIAARWLAERAGAPEVRIRVGARLTEARVSGELVEQELGPVEVGQPERLEGVEFVPVSVGNPHAVVEGDPAEIERLGPLLESHPRFPNRTNVQVARIDGQGRVTARIWERGVGETTSSGTSAVAVAAALSGDGETEVSFPGGVLRVRIESGHAYLTGPAERLE
;
A
#
# COMPACT_ATOMS: atom_id res chain seq x y z
N MET A 1 20.65 -19.52 -9.23
CA MET A 1 19.60 -18.49 -9.12
C MET A 1 18.31 -19.02 -9.75
N ARG A 2 17.21 -19.11 -9.00
CA ARG A 2 15.86 -19.28 -9.57
C ARG A 2 15.17 -17.93 -9.55
N SER A 3 14.34 -17.65 -10.55
CA SER A 3 13.60 -16.38 -10.60
C SER A 3 12.24 -16.55 -11.24
N SER A 4 11.30 -15.70 -10.84
CA SER A 4 9.96 -15.60 -11.44
C SER A 4 9.57 -14.12 -11.49
N LYS A 5 8.86 -13.72 -12.55
CA LYS A 5 8.37 -12.35 -12.71
C LYS A 5 6.93 -12.27 -12.21
N TRP A 6 6.58 -11.19 -11.54
CA TRP A 6 5.28 -10.99 -10.92
C TRP A 6 4.79 -9.56 -11.11
N SER A 7 3.48 -9.37 -10.96
CA SER A 7 2.78 -8.07 -10.98
C SER A 7 1.88 -7.94 -9.76
N ALA A 8 1.81 -6.74 -9.19
CA ALA A 8 0.77 -6.35 -8.24
C ALA A 8 0.40 -4.87 -8.48
N HIS A 9 -0.88 -4.61 -8.78
CA HIS A 9 -1.40 -3.28 -9.12
C HIS A 9 -0.55 -2.50 -10.13
N GLY A 10 -0.12 -3.17 -11.21
CA GLY A 10 0.69 -2.55 -12.27
C GLY A 10 2.18 -2.44 -11.97
N ASN A 11 2.64 -2.63 -10.73
CA ASN A 11 4.06 -2.72 -10.43
C ASN A 11 4.56 -4.15 -10.65
N SER A 12 5.63 -4.28 -11.41
CA SER A 12 6.26 -5.54 -11.74
C SER A 12 7.54 -5.76 -10.92
N TYR A 13 7.74 -6.97 -10.43
CA TYR A 13 8.93 -7.35 -9.67
C TYR A 13 9.52 -8.66 -10.21
N LEU A 14 10.85 -8.76 -10.14
CA LEU A 14 11.53 -10.04 -10.28
C LEU A 14 11.74 -10.64 -8.89
N LEU A 15 11.13 -11.77 -8.59
CA LEU A 15 11.40 -12.52 -7.37
C LEU A 15 12.55 -13.48 -7.62
N VAL A 16 13.57 -13.45 -6.75
CA VAL A 16 14.84 -14.17 -6.93
C VAL A 16 15.17 -15.01 -5.69
N GLU A 17 15.59 -16.24 -5.92
CA GLU A 17 16.02 -17.19 -4.89
C GLU A 17 17.45 -17.70 -5.11
N GLY A 18 18.14 -17.97 -3.99
CA GLY A 18 19.39 -18.72 -3.94
C GLY A 18 20.65 -17.92 -4.25
N GLU A 19 20.57 -16.59 -4.20
CA GLU A 19 21.71 -15.68 -4.36
C GLU A 19 21.48 -14.45 -3.49
N ARG A 20 22.50 -14.04 -2.72
CA ARG A 20 22.48 -12.78 -1.99
C ARG A 20 22.81 -11.65 -2.95
N LEU A 21 21.95 -10.64 -3.04
CA LEU A 21 22.12 -9.56 -4.01
C LEU A 21 23.00 -8.43 -3.47
N THR A 22 23.79 -7.86 -4.38
CA THR A 22 24.48 -6.57 -4.22
C THR A 22 23.66 -5.46 -4.92
N PRO A 23 23.84 -4.17 -4.58
CA PRO A 23 23.22 -3.05 -5.29
C PRO A 23 23.41 -3.11 -6.82
N GLU A 24 24.62 -3.43 -7.29
CA GLU A 24 24.96 -3.50 -8.71
C GLU A 24 24.17 -4.61 -9.41
N ARG A 25 24.10 -5.77 -8.76
CA ARG A 25 23.33 -6.92 -9.25
C ARG A 25 21.83 -6.63 -9.30
N ALA A 26 21.29 -5.94 -8.31
CA ALA A 26 19.89 -5.53 -8.31
C ALA A 26 19.57 -4.59 -9.49
N ARG A 27 20.42 -3.59 -9.76
CA ARG A 27 20.31 -2.69 -10.94
C ARG A 27 20.36 -3.46 -12.25
N GLU A 28 21.27 -4.42 -12.37
CA GLU A 28 21.39 -5.24 -13.58
C GLU A 28 20.11 -6.05 -13.82
N LEU A 29 19.57 -6.69 -12.77
CA LEU A 29 18.36 -7.50 -12.85
C LEU A 29 17.13 -6.67 -13.20
N THR A 30 16.92 -5.51 -12.55
CA THR A 30 15.80 -4.62 -12.89
C THR A 30 15.89 -4.12 -14.33
N ALA A 31 17.06 -3.68 -14.78
CA ALA A 31 17.27 -3.22 -16.15
C ALA A 31 17.04 -4.33 -17.17
N LYS A 32 17.59 -5.53 -16.92
CA LYS A 32 17.46 -6.69 -17.81
C LYS A 32 16.01 -7.17 -17.94
N HIS A 33 15.29 -7.25 -16.83
CA HIS A 33 13.94 -7.80 -16.79
C HIS A 33 12.84 -6.75 -16.93
N ARG A 34 13.21 -5.46 -16.98
CA ARG A 34 12.32 -4.30 -17.06
C ARG A 34 11.25 -4.39 -15.97
N THR A 35 11.70 -4.42 -14.72
CA THR A 35 10.87 -4.47 -13.51
C THR A 35 11.06 -3.23 -12.65
N ASP A 36 10.06 -2.91 -11.85
CA ASP A 36 10.04 -1.81 -10.89
C ASP A 36 10.83 -2.13 -9.61
N GLY A 37 11.28 -3.38 -9.47
CA GLY A 37 12.17 -3.81 -8.40
C GLY A 37 12.55 -5.28 -8.47
N VAL A 38 13.32 -5.73 -7.48
CA VAL A 38 13.65 -7.14 -7.24
C VAL A 38 13.28 -7.51 -5.81
N LEU A 39 12.63 -8.67 -5.63
CA LEU A 39 12.38 -9.28 -4.33
C LEU A 39 13.40 -10.40 -4.14
N GLU A 40 14.40 -10.16 -3.29
CA GLU A 40 15.37 -11.18 -2.87
C GLU A 40 14.76 -12.01 -1.75
N VAL A 41 14.59 -13.30 -1.96
CA VAL A 41 14.22 -14.23 -0.89
C VAL A 41 15.46 -14.51 -0.05
N VAL A 42 15.47 -14.02 1.18
CA VAL A 42 16.59 -14.16 2.12
C VAL A 42 16.50 -15.48 2.88
N ALA A 43 15.33 -15.81 3.41
CA ALA A 43 15.08 -17.04 4.16
C ALA A 43 13.62 -17.49 4.01
N VAL A 44 13.37 -18.79 4.19
CA VAL A 44 12.04 -19.38 4.22
C VAL A 44 11.99 -20.43 5.32
N ASP A 45 10.97 -20.34 6.17
CA ASP A 45 10.66 -21.32 7.21
C ASP A 45 9.15 -21.60 7.22
N GLY A 46 8.75 -22.75 6.67
CA GLY A 46 7.34 -23.11 6.52
C GLY A 46 6.54 -22.05 5.75
N ALA A 47 5.59 -21.41 6.44
CA ALA A 47 4.72 -20.35 5.93
C ALA A 47 5.23 -18.93 6.27
N GLU A 48 6.47 -18.78 6.69
CA GLU A 48 7.15 -17.50 6.87
C GLU A 48 8.31 -17.35 5.87
N ALA A 49 8.47 -16.16 5.28
CA ALA A 49 9.65 -15.81 4.50
C ALA A 49 10.19 -14.43 4.87
N GLU A 50 11.52 -14.32 4.90
CA GLU A 50 12.23 -13.06 4.92
C GLU A 50 12.61 -12.66 3.50
N ILE A 51 12.29 -11.42 3.14
CA ILE A 51 12.66 -10.84 1.85
C ILE A 51 13.42 -9.53 2.03
N ALA A 52 14.26 -9.20 1.05
CA ALA A 52 14.76 -7.85 0.85
C ALA A 52 14.19 -7.27 -0.44
N ILE A 53 13.78 -6.00 -0.39
CA ILE A 53 13.19 -5.29 -1.54
C ILE A 53 14.26 -4.36 -2.10
N TRP A 54 14.57 -4.53 -3.38
CA TRP A 54 15.53 -3.70 -4.09
C TRP A 54 14.83 -2.81 -5.12
N ASN A 55 15.15 -1.52 -5.06
CA ASN A 55 14.72 -0.52 -6.04
C ASN A 55 15.58 -0.61 -7.32
N PRO A 56 15.11 -0.04 -8.45
CA PRO A 56 15.85 -0.05 -9.71
C PRO A 56 17.22 0.63 -9.64
N ASP A 57 17.40 1.58 -8.71
CA ASP A 57 18.66 2.27 -8.44
C ASP A 57 19.61 1.47 -7.51
N GLY A 58 19.26 0.23 -7.15
CA GLY A 58 20.06 -0.64 -6.28
C GLY A 58 19.97 -0.30 -4.79
N SER A 59 19.19 0.69 -4.39
CA SER A 59 18.89 0.94 -2.98
C SER A 59 17.90 -0.10 -2.43
N ARG A 60 17.85 -0.25 -1.11
CA ARG A 60 16.87 -1.10 -0.43
C ARG A 60 15.66 -0.29 0.02
N ALA A 61 14.48 -0.82 -0.24
CA ALA A 61 13.24 -0.27 0.31
C ALA A 61 12.90 -0.95 1.64
N GLU A 62 12.47 -0.15 2.62
CA GLU A 62 11.99 -0.67 3.91
C GLU A 62 10.56 -1.20 3.83
N LEU A 63 9.79 -0.76 2.83
CA LEU A 63 8.39 -1.14 2.64
C LEU A 63 8.00 -1.11 1.16
N SER A 64 7.26 -2.11 0.71
CA SER A 64 6.48 -2.07 -0.54
C SER A 64 5.28 -3.00 -0.40
N GLY A 65 4.07 -2.45 -0.34
CA GLY A 65 2.84 -3.26 -0.26
C GLY A 65 2.66 -4.17 -1.49
N ASN A 66 3.09 -3.71 -2.67
CA ASN A 66 3.11 -4.53 -3.88
C ASN A 66 4.11 -5.69 -3.76
N GLY A 67 5.33 -5.40 -3.30
CA GLY A 67 6.37 -6.41 -3.09
C GLY A 67 5.96 -7.47 -2.07
N THR A 68 5.36 -7.07 -0.94
CA THR A 68 4.92 -8.00 0.10
C THR A 68 3.72 -8.84 -0.34
N ARG A 69 2.78 -8.31 -1.13
CA ARG A 69 1.71 -9.12 -1.74
C ARG A 69 2.26 -10.19 -2.68
N ILE A 70 3.21 -9.83 -3.54
CA ILE A 70 3.86 -10.78 -4.45
C ILE A 70 4.56 -11.89 -3.65
N ALA A 71 5.34 -11.52 -2.63
CA ALA A 71 6.03 -12.49 -1.79
C ALA A 71 5.06 -13.40 -1.03
N ALA A 72 3.95 -12.86 -0.51
CA ALA A 72 2.91 -13.65 0.14
C ALA A 72 2.26 -14.64 -0.83
N ARG A 73 1.91 -14.20 -2.05
CA ARG A 73 1.34 -15.07 -3.07
C ARG A 73 2.28 -16.22 -3.44
N TRP A 74 3.55 -15.90 -3.70
CA TRP A 74 4.60 -16.87 -4.00
C TRP A 74 4.80 -17.87 -2.85
N LEU A 75 4.85 -17.38 -1.60
CA LEU A 75 5.06 -18.22 -0.43
C LEU A 75 3.87 -19.14 -0.18
N ALA A 76 2.64 -18.65 -0.37
CA ALA A 76 1.43 -19.46 -0.24
C ALA A 76 1.40 -20.64 -1.23
N GLU A 77 1.82 -20.42 -2.49
CA GLU A 77 1.97 -21.52 -3.46
C GLU A 77 3.01 -22.53 -3.02
N ARG A 78 4.16 -22.05 -2.54
CA ARG A 78 5.27 -22.89 -2.11
C ARG A 78 4.94 -23.71 -0.87
N ALA A 79 4.28 -23.10 0.11
CA ALA A 79 3.95 -23.71 1.39
C ALA A 79 2.68 -24.58 1.31
N GLY A 80 1.85 -24.40 0.28
CA GLY A 80 0.53 -25.04 0.19
C GLY A 80 -0.43 -24.55 1.29
N ALA A 81 -0.27 -23.31 1.74
CA ALA A 81 -1.04 -22.71 2.83
C ALA A 81 -1.56 -21.32 2.42
N PRO A 82 -2.82 -20.97 2.71
CA PRO A 82 -3.38 -19.67 2.34
C PRO A 82 -2.93 -18.54 3.27
N GLU A 83 -2.51 -18.85 4.49
CA GLU A 83 -2.05 -17.88 5.48
C GLU A 83 -0.53 -17.93 5.60
N VAL A 84 0.11 -16.79 5.41
CA VAL A 84 1.57 -16.67 5.36
C VAL A 84 2.03 -15.38 6.03
N ARG A 85 3.30 -15.34 6.42
CA ARG A 85 3.92 -14.19 7.07
C ARG A 85 5.16 -13.75 6.30
N ILE A 86 5.22 -12.46 5.95
CA ILE A 86 6.31 -11.88 5.18
C ILE A 86 7.08 -10.90 6.06
N ARG A 87 8.39 -11.13 6.18
CA ARG A 87 9.30 -10.29 6.94
C ARG A 87 10.13 -9.42 6.01
N VAL A 88 10.16 -8.12 6.27
CA VAL A 88 11.03 -7.13 5.60
C VAL A 88 11.76 -6.35 6.68
N GLY A 89 13.04 -6.65 6.89
CA GLY A 89 13.80 -6.10 8.01
C GLY A 89 13.11 -6.41 9.36
N ALA A 90 12.77 -5.37 10.11
CA ALA A 90 12.08 -5.51 11.41
C ALA A 90 10.56 -5.71 11.29
N ARG A 91 9.97 -5.49 10.11
CA ARG A 91 8.51 -5.54 9.92
C ARG A 91 8.08 -6.96 9.55
N LEU A 92 7.02 -7.43 10.20
CA LEU A 92 6.33 -8.67 9.88
C LEU A 92 4.91 -8.33 9.42
N THR A 93 4.52 -8.83 8.27
CA THR A 93 3.17 -8.63 7.71
C THR A 93 2.50 -9.98 7.56
N GLU A 94 1.33 -10.12 8.17
CA GLU A 94 0.46 -11.27 7.97
C GLU A 94 -0.35 -11.07 6.68
N ALA A 95 -0.50 -12.15 5.91
CA ALA A 95 -1.24 -12.12 4.67
C ALA A 95 -2.08 -13.37 4.50
N ARG A 96 -3.29 -13.18 3.96
CA ARG A 96 -4.19 -14.25 3.53
C ARG A 96 -4.36 -14.21 2.03
N VAL A 97 -4.15 -15.36 1.39
CA VAL A 97 -4.18 -15.54 -0.06
C VAL A 97 -5.43 -16.32 -0.46
N SER A 98 -6.17 -15.80 -1.44
CA SER A 98 -7.33 -16.45 -2.04
C SER A 98 -7.31 -16.25 -3.56
N GLY A 99 -6.89 -17.28 -4.28
CA GLY A 99 -6.64 -17.17 -5.72
C GLY A 99 -5.53 -16.16 -5.99
N GLU A 100 -5.80 -15.14 -6.81
CA GLU A 100 -4.86 -14.05 -7.11
C GLU A 100 -4.91 -12.92 -6.08
N LEU A 101 -5.90 -12.91 -5.20
CA LEU A 101 -6.07 -11.86 -4.20
C LEU A 101 -5.23 -12.15 -2.97
N VAL A 102 -4.54 -11.11 -2.50
CA VAL A 102 -3.77 -11.12 -1.25
C VAL A 102 -4.28 -10.00 -0.37
N GLU A 103 -4.85 -10.37 0.77
CA GLU A 103 -5.19 -9.48 1.87
C GLU A 103 -4.00 -9.36 2.81
N GLN A 104 -3.61 -8.14 3.17
CA GLN A 104 -2.54 -7.88 4.12
C GLN A 104 -3.02 -6.93 5.22
N GLU A 105 -2.64 -7.20 6.45
CA GLU A 105 -2.87 -6.28 7.56
C GLU A 105 -1.90 -5.09 7.46
N LEU A 106 -2.44 -3.87 7.50
CA LEU A 106 -1.66 -2.62 7.56
C LEU A 106 -1.47 -2.13 9.00
N GLY A 107 -2.23 -2.68 9.95
CA GLY A 107 -2.18 -2.39 11.37
C GLY A 107 -3.36 -1.53 11.85
N PRO A 108 -3.22 -0.90 13.03
CA PRO A 108 -4.30 -0.13 13.61
C PRO A 108 -4.56 1.17 12.84
N VAL A 109 -5.83 1.60 12.85
CA VAL A 109 -6.28 2.87 12.31
C VAL A 109 -6.87 3.73 13.43
N GLU A 110 -6.44 4.98 13.52
CA GLU A 110 -6.96 5.93 14.51
C GLU A 110 -7.72 7.03 13.77
N VAL A 111 -9.03 7.12 14.01
CA VAL A 111 -9.90 8.15 13.44
C VAL A 111 -10.15 9.21 14.51
N GLY A 112 -9.74 10.44 14.24
CA GLY A 112 -9.97 11.57 15.13
C GLY A 112 -11.34 12.22 14.92
N GLN A 113 -11.65 13.22 15.74
CA GLN A 113 -12.87 14.01 15.60
C GLN A 113 -12.76 14.94 14.37
N PRO A 114 -13.87 15.20 13.64
CA PRO A 114 -13.87 16.18 12.56
C PRO A 114 -13.34 17.54 13.01
N GLU A 115 -12.52 18.15 12.19
CA GLU A 115 -11.91 19.47 12.41
C GLU A 115 -12.24 20.40 11.24
N ARG A 116 -12.21 21.71 11.50
CA ARG A 116 -12.40 22.74 10.47
C ARG A 116 -11.21 23.71 10.46
N LEU A 117 -10.58 23.85 9.29
CA LEU A 117 -9.47 24.76 9.03
C LEU A 117 -9.76 25.58 7.79
N GLU A 118 -9.65 26.90 7.89
CA GLU A 118 -9.85 27.82 6.75
C GLU A 118 -11.17 27.57 5.98
N GLY A 119 -12.22 27.18 6.69
CA GLY A 119 -13.54 26.88 6.09
C GLY A 119 -13.66 25.47 5.48
N VAL A 120 -12.60 24.66 5.52
CA VAL A 120 -12.57 23.28 5.05
C VAL A 120 -12.75 22.33 6.23
N GLU A 121 -13.71 21.44 6.15
CA GLU A 121 -13.96 20.39 7.13
C GLU A 121 -13.28 19.09 6.70
N PHE A 122 -12.63 18.41 7.63
CA PHE A 122 -11.93 17.16 7.36
C PHE A 122 -11.91 16.26 8.59
N VAL A 123 -11.67 14.97 8.37
CA VAL A 123 -11.45 13.98 9.42
C VAL A 123 -9.96 13.63 9.46
N PRO A 124 -9.25 13.88 10.58
CA PRO A 124 -7.88 13.41 10.74
C PRO A 124 -7.86 11.90 10.95
N VAL A 125 -6.99 11.19 10.23
CA VAL A 125 -6.79 9.75 10.37
C VAL A 125 -5.30 9.44 10.47
N SER A 126 -4.93 8.48 11.31
CA SER A 126 -3.58 7.92 11.37
C SER A 126 -3.61 6.45 10.98
N VAL A 127 -2.76 6.08 10.01
CA VAL A 127 -2.49 4.68 9.61
C VAL A 127 -1.01 4.33 9.92
N GLY A 128 -0.44 4.98 10.94
CA GLY A 128 1.01 5.06 11.20
C GLY A 128 1.68 6.29 10.55
N ASN A 129 0.99 6.95 9.64
CA ASN A 129 1.31 8.25 9.06
C ASN A 129 0.03 9.13 9.03
N PRO A 130 0.15 10.48 9.05
CA PRO A 130 -1.00 11.37 9.13
C PRO A 130 -1.75 11.53 7.80
N HIS A 131 -3.08 11.57 7.90
CA HIS A 131 -4.02 11.81 6.81
C HIS A 131 -5.08 12.85 7.22
N ALA A 132 -5.51 13.68 6.27
CA ALA A 132 -6.65 14.59 6.38
C ALA A 132 -7.63 14.26 5.26
N VAL A 133 -8.77 13.67 5.63
CA VAL A 133 -9.79 13.22 4.68
C VAL A 133 -10.92 14.24 4.61
N VAL A 134 -11.13 14.82 3.44
CA VAL A 134 -12.22 15.74 3.15
C VAL A 134 -13.30 14.99 2.37
N GLU A 135 -14.53 14.99 2.89
CA GLU A 135 -15.69 14.56 2.10
C GLU A 135 -16.09 15.69 1.14
N GLY A 136 -16.10 15.44 -0.16
CA GLY A 136 -16.36 16.45 -1.18
C GLY A 136 -16.08 15.99 -2.60
N ASP A 137 -16.00 16.95 -3.54
CA ASP A 137 -15.66 16.66 -4.93
C ASP A 137 -14.15 16.42 -5.10
N PRO A 138 -13.69 15.22 -5.53
CA PRO A 138 -12.28 14.94 -5.76
C PRO A 138 -11.59 15.95 -6.71
N ALA A 139 -12.34 16.66 -7.56
CA ALA A 139 -11.80 17.73 -8.40
C ALA A 139 -11.09 18.84 -7.60
N GLU A 140 -11.45 19.03 -6.32
CA GLU A 140 -10.89 20.07 -5.45
C GLU A 140 -9.50 19.74 -4.89
N ILE A 141 -8.94 18.56 -5.16
CA ILE A 141 -7.66 18.12 -4.58
C ILE A 141 -6.50 19.07 -4.87
N GLU A 142 -6.45 19.70 -6.04
CA GLU A 142 -5.36 20.62 -6.41
C GLU A 142 -5.41 21.90 -5.58
N ARG A 143 -6.60 22.30 -5.13
CA ARG A 143 -6.81 23.44 -4.24
C ARG A 143 -6.58 23.05 -2.78
N LEU A 144 -7.16 21.93 -2.35
CA LEU A 144 -7.19 21.51 -0.94
C LEU A 144 -5.93 20.79 -0.48
N GLY A 145 -5.25 20.08 -1.38
CA GLY A 145 -4.02 19.35 -1.12
C GLY A 145 -2.93 20.24 -0.52
N PRO A 146 -2.42 21.25 -1.25
CA PRO A 146 -1.38 22.15 -0.73
C PRO A 146 -1.80 22.91 0.55
N LEU A 147 -3.08 23.29 0.62
CA LEU A 147 -3.67 24.03 1.73
C LEU A 147 -3.56 23.25 3.04
N LEU A 148 -3.97 21.97 3.02
CA LEU A 148 -3.97 21.13 4.22
C LEU A 148 -2.62 20.45 4.47
N GLU A 149 -1.89 20.05 3.42
CA GLU A 149 -0.60 19.33 3.53
C GLU A 149 0.38 20.08 4.44
N SER A 150 0.49 21.39 4.24
CA SER A 150 1.48 22.26 4.89
C SER A 150 0.91 23.10 6.04
N HIS A 151 -0.37 22.92 6.38
CA HIS A 151 -1.02 23.73 7.40
C HIS A 151 -0.34 23.55 8.77
N PRO A 152 -0.14 24.62 9.58
CA PRO A 152 0.54 24.53 10.89
C PRO A 152 -0.04 23.52 11.90
N ARG A 153 -1.30 23.13 11.72
CA ARG A 153 -1.96 22.03 12.46
C ARG A 153 -1.23 20.68 12.29
N PHE A 154 -0.46 20.52 11.23
CA PHE A 154 0.34 19.33 10.92
C PHE A 154 1.83 19.69 10.89
N PRO A 155 2.53 19.68 12.05
CA PRO A 155 3.95 20.07 12.12
C PRO A 155 4.87 19.25 11.21
N ASN A 156 4.51 17.98 10.99
CA ASN A 156 5.23 17.06 10.11
C ASN A 156 4.53 16.87 8.76
N ARG A 157 3.69 17.84 8.37
CA ARG A 157 2.77 17.81 7.22
C ARG A 157 1.79 16.62 7.26
N THR A 158 0.83 16.57 6.34
CA THR A 158 -0.13 15.46 6.25
C THR A 158 -0.36 15.03 4.80
N ASN A 159 -0.78 13.79 4.60
CA ASN A 159 -1.40 13.39 3.34
C ASN A 159 -2.84 13.93 3.32
N VAL A 160 -3.34 14.29 2.16
CA VAL A 160 -4.69 14.86 2.00
C VAL A 160 -5.46 14.03 0.99
N GLN A 161 -6.72 13.73 1.30
CA GLN A 161 -7.61 13.04 0.39
C GLN A 161 -8.90 13.87 0.26
N VAL A 162 -9.39 14.03 -0.97
CA VAL A 162 -10.73 14.53 -1.21
C VAL A 162 -11.54 13.41 -1.83
N ALA A 163 -12.62 13.03 -1.16
CA ALA A 163 -13.33 11.79 -1.41
C ALA A 163 -14.84 11.99 -1.44
N ARG A 164 -15.50 11.34 -2.39
CA ARG A 164 -16.95 11.34 -2.56
C ARG A 164 -17.48 9.93 -2.33
N ILE A 165 -18.47 9.80 -1.46
CA ILE A 165 -19.22 8.55 -1.27
C ILE A 165 -20.12 8.34 -2.49
N ASP A 166 -19.89 7.27 -3.25
CA ASP A 166 -20.69 6.93 -4.43
C ASP A 166 -21.80 5.91 -4.11
N GLY A 167 -21.77 5.32 -2.91
CA GLY A 167 -22.75 4.37 -2.40
C GLY A 167 -22.23 3.61 -1.19
N GLN A 168 -23.02 2.66 -0.69
CA GLN A 168 -22.62 1.83 0.45
C GLN A 168 -21.35 1.03 0.10
N GLY A 169 -20.27 1.26 0.86
CA GLY A 169 -18.97 0.60 0.67
C GLY A 169 -18.24 1.01 -0.61
N ARG A 170 -18.57 2.14 -1.24
CA ARG A 170 -17.91 2.61 -2.47
C ARG A 170 -17.62 4.10 -2.41
N VAL A 171 -16.34 4.45 -2.57
CA VAL A 171 -15.84 5.83 -2.48
C VAL A 171 -14.90 6.12 -3.64
N THR A 172 -15.06 7.26 -4.31
CA THR A 172 -14.08 7.78 -5.29
C THR A 172 -13.27 8.89 -4.64
N ALA A 173 -11.95 8.87 -4.79
CA ALA A 173 -11.07 9.83 -4.16
C ALA A 173 -9.89 10.26 -5.05
N ARG A 174 -9.31 11.42 -4.74
CA ARG A 174 -7.99 11.87 -5.24
C ARG A 174 -7.06 12.13 -4.05
N ILE A 175 -5.76 11.98 -4.28
CA ILE A 175 -4.73 11.98 -3.23
C ILE A 175 -3.73 13.09 -3.49
N TRP A 176 -3.43 13.86 -2.46
CA TRP A 176 -2.26 14.72 -2.40
C TRP A 176 -1.32 14.17 -1.32
N GLU A 177 -0.21 13.58 -1.73
CA GLU A 177 0.77 12.98 -0.83
C GLU A 177 1.77 14.00 -0.31
N ARG A 178 2.07 13.85 0.99
CA ARG A 178 3.01 14.68 1.72
C ARG A 178 4.37 14.70 1.04
N GLY A 179 4.83 15.87 0.62
CA GLY A 179 6.13 16.10 0.00
C GLY A 179 6.25 15.58 -1.45
N VAL A 180 5.17 15.06 -2.02
CA VAL A 180 5.13 14.51 -3.39
C VAL A 180 4.18 15.31 -4.27
N GLY A 181 3.02 15.69 -3.75
CA GLY A 181 1.93 16.28 -4.52
C GLY A 181 0.91 15.23 -4.95
N GLU A 182 0.21 15.47 -6.05
CA GLU A 182 -0.81 14.54 -6.51
C GLU A 182 -0.22 13.18 -6.92
N THR A 183 -0.85 12.11 -6.45
CA THR A 183 -0.52 10.72 -6.82
C THR A 183 -1.78 9.97 -7.25
N THR A 184 -1.60 8.89 -7.99
CA THR A 184 -2.72 8.15 -8.58
C THR A 184 -3.26 7.03 -7.70
N SER A 185 -2.52 6.55 -6.69
CA SER A 185 -2.98 5.50 -5.78
C SER A 185 -2.07 5.39 -4.55
N SER A 186 -2.63 5.05 -3.40
CA SER A 186 -1.90 4.94 -2.14
C SER A 186 -2.67 4.06 -1.14
N GLY A 187 -2.02 3.01 -0.63
CA GLY A 187 -2.66 2.03 0.27
C GLY A 187 -3.11 2.64 1.60
N THR A 188 -2.27 3.44 2.24
CA THR A 188 -2.62 4.13 3.49
C THR A 188 -3.69 5.20 3.26
N SER A 189 -3.69 5.88 2.11
CA SER A 189 -4.76 6.81 1.75
C SER A 189 -6.10 6.11 1.53
N ALA A 190 -6.11 4.91 0.94
CA ALA A 190 -7.31 4.07 0.82
C ALA A 190 -7.89 3.75 2.21
N VAL A 191 -7.01 3.32 3.13
CA VAL A 191 -7.41 3.03 4.51
C VAL A 191 -7.95 4.27 5.20
N ALA A 192 -7.28 5.40 5.08
CA ALA A 192 -7.73 6.65 5.69
C ALA A 192 -9.13 7.05 5.20
N VAL A 193 -9.38 6.96 3.89
CA VAL A 193 -10.67 7.26 3.27
C VAL A 193 -11.75 6.30 3.77
N ALA A 194 -11.50 4.99 3.75
CA ALA A 194 -12.45 4.00 4.25
C ALA A 194 -12.78 4.21 5.73
N ALA A 195 -11.76 4.46 6.56
CA ALA A 195 -11.93 4.68 8.00
C ALA A 195 -12.74 5.93 8.32
N ALA A 196 -12.45 7.04 7.62
CA ALA A 196 -13.12 8.31 7.84
C ALA A 196 -14.59 8.31 7.35
N LEU A 197 -14.87 7.68 6.20
CA LEU A 197 -16.14 7.85 5.50
C LEU A 197 -17.06 6.62 5.55
N SER A 198 -16.57 5.46 5.95
CA SER A 198 -17.34 4.21 5.96
C SER A 198 -17.23 3.43 7.28
N GLY A 199 -16.11 3.55 8.00
CA GLY A 199 -15.90 2.86 9.27
C GLY A 199 -15.65 1.35 9.12
N ASP A 200 -16.04 0.56 10.12
CA ASP A 200 -15.89 -0.90 10.10
C ASP A 200 -16.71 -1.54 8.96
N GLY A 201 -16.09 -2.48 8.25
CA GLY A 201 -16.65 -3.16 7.09
C GLY A 201 -15.74 -3.11 5.87
N GLU A 202 -16.25 -3.57 4.73
CA GLU A 202 -15.56 -3.53 3.44
C GLU A 202 -15.89 -2.25 2.66
N THR A 203 -14.87 -1.64 2.09
CA THR A 203 -14.98 -0.44 1.25
C THR A 203 -14.07 -0.56 0.03
N GLU A 204 -14.64 -0.35 -1.16
CA GLU A 204 -13.88 -0.14 -2.39
C GLU A 204 -13.56 1.35 -2.55
N VAL A 205 -12.27 1.70 -2.56
CA VAL A 205 -11.80 3.06 -2.80
C VAL A 205 -11.22 3.15 -4.20
N SER A 206 -11.86 3.94 -5.05
CA SER A 206 -11.48 4.18 -6.44
C SER A 206 -10.60 5.43 -6.54
N PHE A 207 -9.35 5.23 -6.98
CA PHE A 207 -8.42 6.31 -7.33
C PHE A 207 -8.15 6.32 -8.84
N PRO A 208 -7.55 7.38 -9.41
CA PRO A 208 -7.16 7.40 -10.82
C PRO A 208 -6.26 6.21 -11.24
N GLY A 209 -5.45 5.70 -10.32
CA GLY A 209 -4.53 4.58 -10.52
C GLY A 209 -5.14 3.20 -10.30
N GLY A 210 -6.43 3.11 -9.95
CA GLY A 210 -7.15 1.86 -9.76
C GLY A 210 -7.97 1.79 -8.48
N VAL A 211 -8.64 0.66 -8.30
CA VAL A 211 -9.50 0.38 -7.14
C VAL A 211 -8.73 -0.40 -6.10
N LEU A 212 -8.79 0.06 -4.85
CA LEU A 212 -8.25 -0.65 -3.69
C LEU A 212 -9.40 -1.14 -2.81
N ARG A 213 -9.31 -2.38 -2.35
CA ARG A 213 -10.26 -2.98 -1.42
C ARG A 213 -9.72 -2.89 -0.01
N VAL A 214 -10.44 -2.19 0.84
CA VAL A 214 -10.10 -2.02 2.24
C VAL A 214 -11.15 -2.70 3.10
N ARG A 215 -10.70 -3.41 4.12
CA ARG A 215 -11.56 -3.91 5.18
C ARG A 215 -11.07 -3.33 6.50
N ILE A 216 -11.99 -2.77 7.28
CA ILE A 216 -11.70 -2.31 8.64
C ILE A 216 -12.49 -3.19 9.59
N GLU A 217 -11.81 -3.73 10.59
CA GLU A 217 -12.43 -4.59 11.59
C GLU A 217 -11.81 -4.29 12.94
N SER A 218 -12.63 -3.85 13.89
CA SER A 218 -12.18 -3.57 15.27
C SER A 218 -10.97 -2.62 15.33
N GLY A 219 -10.97 -1.59 14.47
CA GLY A 219 -9.89 -0.60 14.40
C GLY A 219 -8.60 -1.09 13.71
N HIS A 220 -8.59 -2.28 13.10
CA HIS A 220 -7.48 -2.76 12.27
C HIS A 220 -7.84 -2.71 10.79
N ALA A 221 -6.89 -2.29 9.97
CA ALA A 221 -7.08 -2.14 8.54
C ALA A 221 -6.39 -3.26 7.75
N TYR A 222 -7.11 -3.78 6.76
CA TYR A 222 -6.66 -4.79 5.83
C TYR A 222 -6.80 -4.27 4.41
N LEU A 223 -5.76 -4.48 3.59
CA LEU A 223 -5.75 -4.07 2.19
C LEU A 223 -5.64 -5.30 1.29
N THR A 224 -6.61 -5.45 0.40
CA THR A 224 -6.69 -6.56 -0.54
C THR A 224 -6.35 -6.10 -1.95
N GLY A 225 -5.49 -6.85 -2.61
CA GLY A 225 -5.04 -6.57 -3.96
C GLY A 225 -4.59 -7.81 -4.73
N PRO A 226 -4.58 -7.77 -6.07
CA PRO A 226 -4.06 -8.88 -6.86
C PRO A 226 -2.54 -8.98 -6.75
N ALA A 227 -2.04 -10.21 -6.83
CA ALA A 227 -0.66 -10.55 -7.12
C ALA A 227 -0.64 -11.73 -8.10
N GLU A 228 -0.03 -11.51 -9.26
CA GLU A 228 -0.07 -12.42 -10.40
C GLU A 228 1.34 -12.77 -10.85
N ARG A 229 1.56 -14.04 -11.21
CA ARG A 229 2.80 -14.47 -11.83
C ARG A 229 2.74 -14.15 -13.32
N LEU A 230 3.76 -13.50 -13.84
CA LEU A 230 3.91 -13.21 -15.26
C LEU A 230 4.66 -14.35 -15.94
N GLU A 231 4.21 -14.71 -17.15
CA GLU A 231 4.86 -15.69 -18.03
C GLU A 231 6.17 -15.17 -18.65
#